data_AF-A0A059FP05-F1
#
_entry.id   AF-A0A059FP05-F1
#
_cell.length_a   1.000
_cell.length_b   1.000
_cell.length_c   1.000
_cell.angle_alpha   90.00
_cell.angle_beta   90.00
_cell.angle_gamma   90.00
#
_symmetry.space_group_name_H-M   'P 1'
#
loop_
_entity.id
_entity.type
_entity.pdbx_description
1 polymer ?
#
loop_
_entity_poly.entity_id
_entity_poly.type
_entity_poly.pdbx_seq_one_letter_code
_entity_poly.pdbx_strand_id
1 'polypeptide(L)'
;MQRTAWIALSALALVGLTACDFIRFPGDGGPPPATPEPGPAVPPGAPGPPPPGTPVDNPYGDAGDTTPDDTTPGDTVPGDTADTPTPDPVTDTPDETTPDTSVDVPPETDDTGVPPADDTASEPETPPTDTGDTPTDPVTPPAPEPEPVFSYFAPGMLLPGTGQGDIDQIIHAPDMVFPIASAPAYLQSQVFTFGGGVGGGDQCDARNYAYPWRDNFCETRSANRGSPFCPAQKIHQGQDIRVGTPAQCNTMRSTARADRALQEVVAVEDGIISNVGSYSISLRAGGRIYKYLHLNMAKLKVATGDAVTAGQSLGYVSNDFGGSATTFHLHFEIVQNTAENGWVHVPPYLSLVKAYERRENGPGEEVEQNVAVASAPIVIPEGMLIVE
;
A
#
# COMPACT_ATOMS: atom_id res chain seq x y z
N MET A 1 3.89 31.44 78.33
CA MET A 1 2.69 32.31 78.38
C MET A 1 2.80 33.24 77.18
N GLN A 2 1.91 33.15 76.17
CA GLN A 2 0.67 33.94 76.03
C GLN A 2 0.93 35.47 76.00
N ARG A 3 0.41 36.29 75.08
CA ARG A 3 -0.53 36.10 73.93
C ARG A 3 -0.53 37.39 73.04
N THR A 4 -0.86 37.27 71.73
CA THR A 4 -1.49 38.29 70.81
C THR A 4 -0.88 39.71 70.68
N ALA A 5 -0.42 40.20 69.50
CA ALA A 5 -1.16 40.63 68.27
C ALA A 5 -2.06 41.89 68.50
N TRP A 6 -2.11 42.97 67.69
CA TRP A 6 -2.48 43.12 66.25
C TRP A 6 -1.97 44.48 65.65
N ILE A 7 -1.36 44.53 64.45
CA ILE A 7 -1.86 45.00 63.10
C ILE A 7 -1.93 46.53 62.79
N ALA A 8 -1.20 46.95 61.73
CA ALA A 8 -1.56 47.91 60.63
C ALA A 8 -0.27 48.34 59.88
N LEU A 9 -0.19 48.61 58.56
CA LEU A 9 -1.04 48.35 57.39
C LEU A 9 -0.16 48.54 56.13
N SER A 10 -0.21 47.66 55.12
CA SER A 10 0.17 47.96 53.71
C SER A 10 -0.35 46.83 52.81
N ALA A 11 -0.91 47.18 51.65
CA ALA A 11 -1.79 46.31 50.86
C ALA A 11 -1.27 46.07 49.43
N LEU A 12 -2.02 45.21 48.70
CA LEU A 12 -1.81 44.70 47.34
C LEU A 12 -0.72 43.61 47.23
N ALA A 13 -0.94 42.44 46.59
CA ALA A 13 -2.07 42.02 45.75
C ALA A 13 -2.50 40.53 45.93
N LEU A 14 -3.79 40.29 45.71
CA LEU A 14 -4.50 39.01 45.49
C LEU A 14 -4.40 38.65 43.97
N VAL A 15 -4.49 37.43 43.43
CA VAL A 15 -4.66 35.99 43.83
C VAL A 15 -3.96 35.19 42.69
N GLY A 16 -3.44 33.96 42.80
CA GLY A 16 -3.45 32.95 43.86
C GLY A 16 -2.72 31.66 43.39
N LEU A 17 -3.38 30.48 43.48
CA LEU A 17 -2.87 29.16 43.06
C LEU A 17 -4.02 28.26 42.52
N THR A 18 -3.66 27.11 41.95
CA THR A 18 -4.52 25.99 41.48
C THR A 18 -5.32 26.23 40.18
N ALA A 19 -5.59 25.24 39.32
CA ALA A 19 -4.98 23.93 39.04
C ALA A 19 -5.58 23.37 37.71
N CYS A 20 -5.05 22.24 37.24
CA CYS A 20 -5.61 21.33 36.22
C CYS A 20 -5.51 21.74 34.73
N ASP A 21 -5.31 20.70 33.92
CA ASP A 21 -5.30 20.67 32.47
C ASP A 21 -6.52 21.36 31.83
N PHE A 22 -6.30 21.95 30.64
CA PHE A 22 -7.14 21.61 29.49
C PHE A 22 -6.38 21.79 28.17
N ILE A 23 -6.50 20.76 27.34
CA ILE A 23 -6.08 20.61 25.95
C ILE A 23 -6.25 21.90 25.13
N ARG A 24 -5.19 22.35 24.45
CA ARG A 24 -5.31 23.27 23.30
C ARG A 24 -5.46 22.47 22.01
N PHE A 25 -6.61 22.60 21.36
CA PHE A 25 -6.76 22.28 19.94
C PHE A 25 -6.12 23.39 19.10
N PRO A 26 -5.25 23.08 18.11
CA PRO A 26 -4.75 24.06 17.16
C PRO A 26 -5.81 24.44 16.10
N GLY A 27 -6.83 25.16 16.55
CA GLY A 27 -7.70 26.00 15.72
C GLY A 27 -7.35 27.48 15.94
N ASP A 28 -6.06 27.83 15.91
CA ASP A 28 -5.63 29.21 16.05
C ASP A 28 -6.09 30.01 14.84
N GLY A 29 -7.01 30.96 15.07
CA GLY A 29 -7.67 31.79 14.04
C GLY A 29 -6.78 32.83 13.38
N GLY A 30 -5.57 32.45 12.97
CA GLY A 30 -4.85 33.15 11.91
C GLY A 30 -5.58 32.99 10.57
N PRO A 31 -5.27 33.82 9.56
CA PRO A 31 -5.78 33.59 8.21
C PRO A 31 -5.34 32.19 7.74
N PRO A 32 -6.18 31.47 6.97
CA PRO A 32 -5.75 30.20 6.39
C PRO A 32 -4.48 30.40 5.56
N PRO A 33 -3.58 29.40 5.48
CA PRO A 33 -2.38 29.52 4.68
C PRO A 33 -2.78 29.89 3.25
N ALA A 34 -2.30 31.06 2.80
CA ALA A 34 -2.58 31.51 1.46
C ALA A 34 -2.04 30.45 0.48
N THR A 35 -2.94 29.82 -0.28
CA THR A 35 -2.56 29.00 -1.42
C THR A 35 -1.61 29.85 -2.27
N PRO A 36 -0.37 29.40 -2.54
CA PRO A 36 0.50 30.12 -3.46
C PRO A 36 -0.27 30.38 -4.75
N GLU A 37 -0.21 31.60 -5.27
CA GLU A 37 -0.82 31.88 -6.58
C GLU A 37 -0.32 30.81 -7.56
N PRO A 38 -1.21 30.11 -8.29
CA PRO A 38 -0.79 29.14 -9.27
C PRO A 38 0.24 29.79 -10.19
N GLY A 39 1.45 29.25 -10.19
CA GLY A 39 2.47 29.63 -11.17
C GLY A 39 1.85 29.55 -12.58
N PRO A 40 2.26 30.42 -13.52
CA PRO A 40 1.59 30.57 -14.81
C PRO A 40 1.34 29.20 -15.43
N ALA A 41 0.06 28.90 -15.69
CA ALA A 41 -0.40 27.57 -16.05
C ALA A 41 0.45 27.01 -17.19
N VAL A 42 1.10 25.87 -16.93
CA VAL A 42 1.92 25.19 -17.94
C VAL A 42 1.03 24.88 -19.14
N PRO A 43 1.36 25.36 -20.35
CA PRO A 43 0.51 25.16 -21.52
C PRO A 43 0.25 23.66 -21.76
N PRO A 44 -0.98 23.24 -22.10
CA PRO A 44 -1.25 21.85 -22.46
C PRO A 44 -0.30 21.37 -23.56
N GLY A 45 0.43 20.29 -23.31
CA GLY A 45 1.42 19.74 -24.23
C GLY A 45 2.80 20.39 -24.20
N ALA A 46 3.08 21.33 -23.28
CA ALA A 46 4.46 21.73 -23.02
C ALA A 46 5.26 20.52 -22.50
N PRO A 47 6.45 20.20 -23.05
CA PRO A 47 7.34 19.23 -22.44
C PRO A 47 7.59 19.63 -20.99
N GLY A 48 7.42 18.68 -20.05
CA GLY A 48 7.80 18.90 -18.66
C GLY A 48 9.25 19.41 -18.59
N PRO A 49 9.59 20.28 -17.62
CA PRO A 49 10.95 20.80 -17.52
C PRO A 49 11.93 19.61 -17.53
N PRO A 50 12.99 19.67 -18.35
CA PRO A 50 13.90 18.54 -18.50
C PRO A 50 14.39 18.11 -17.12
N PRO A 51 14.65 16.80 -16.91
CA PRO A 51 15.22 16.35 -15.65
C PRO A 51 16.48 17.18 -15.34
N PRO A 52 16.75 17.53 -14.07
CA PRO A 52 17.91 18.33 -13.71
C PRO A 52 19.17 17.79 -14.41
N GLY A 53 19.70 18.55 -15.38
CA GLY A 53 20.78 18.09 -16.25
C GLY A 53 22.12 17.93 -15.54
N THR A 54 22.17 18.35 -14.28
CA THR A 54 23.24 18.09 -13.32
C THR A 54 22.82 16.94 -12.42
N PRO A 55 23.58 15.82 -12.35
CA PRO A 55 23.41 14.83 -11.30
C PRO A 55 23.37 15.50 -9.93
N VAL A 56 22.42 15.12 -9.08
CA VAL A 56 22.39 15.61 -7.70
C VAL A 56 23.55 14.97 -6.92
N ASP A 57 24.31 15.78 -6.20
CA ASP A 57 25.32 15.27 -5.28
C ASP A 57 24.64 14.42 -4.21
N ASN A 58 25.10 13.18 -4.03
CA ASN A 58 24.54 12.21 -3.08
C ASN A 58 23.02 11.95 -3.26
N PRO A 59 22.58 11.32 -4.38
CA PRO A 59 21.16 11.14 -4.70
C PRO A 59 20.37 10.40 -3.61
N TYR A 60 21.02 9.44 -2.94
CA TYR A 60 20.40 8.55 -1.95
C TYR A 60 20.64 8.96 -0.49
N GLY A 61 21.53 9.91 -0.21
CA GLY A 61 21.75 10.43 1.14
C GLY A 61 22.85 9.73 1.96
N ASP A 62 23.67 8.89 1.35
CA ASP A 62 24.58 7.96 2.07
C ASP A 62 26.04 8.46 2.16
N ALA A 63 26.36 9.64 1.60
CA ALA A 63 27.67 10.26 1.77
C ALA A 63 28.00 10.53 3.25
N GLY A 64 28.97 9.78 3.78
CA GLY A 64 29.38 9.79 5.18
C GLY A 64 29.41 8.40 5.82
N ASP A 65 28.74 7.42 5.22
CA ASP A 65 28.68 6.04 5.71
C ASP A 65 29.90 5.21 5.23
N THR A 66 31.12 5.67 5.56
CA THR A 66 32.33 4.85 5.39
C THR A 66 32.50 3.93 6.59
N THR A 67 31.85 2.77 6.57
CA THR A 67 32.28 1.63 7.39
C THR A 67 33.69 1.20 6.94
N PRO A 68 34.72 1.23 7.81
CA PRO A 68 36.07 0.81 7.42
C PRO A 68 36.16 -0.71 7.28
N ASP A 69 36.78 -1.16 6.20
CA ASP A 69 37.13 -2.54 5.85
C ASP A 69 36.03 -3.61 5.94
N ASP A 70 35.65 -4.14 4.77
CA ASP A 70 35.75 -5.59 4.58
C ASP A 70 36.52 -5.91 3.29
N THR A 71 37.82 -6.18 3.45
CA THR A 71 38.63 -6.78 2.40
C THR A 71 38.63 -8.30 2.57
N THR A 72 37.86 -9.06 1.79
CA THR A 72 38.35 -10.24 1.01
C THR A 72 37.32 -10.65 -0.08
N PRO A 73 37.52 -11.68 -0.95
CA PRO A 73 37.47 -11.39 -2.39
C PRO A 73 36.40 -12.14 -3.18
N GLY A 74 35.74 -11.41 -4.08
CA GLY A 74 35.19 -11.96 -5.31
C GLY A 74 34.00 -12.90 -5.16
N ASP A 75 32.80 -12.34 -4.98
CA ASP A 75 31.56 -13.09 -5.20
C ASP A 75 31.40 -13.47 -6.68
N THR A 76 31.88 -14.65 -7.01
CA THR A 76 31.30 -15.46 -8.08
C THR A 76 29.85 -15.74 -7.71
N VAL A 77 28.90 -15.26 -8.51
CA VAL A 77 27.48 -15.63 -8.43
C VAL A 77 27.36 -17.16 -8.33
N PRO A 78 26.87 -17.72 -7.21
CA PRO A 78 26.55 -19.14 -7.14
C PRO A 78 25.29 -19.36 -7.96
N GLY A 79 25.45 -19.98 -9.12
CA GLY A 79 24.34 -20.38 -9.95
C GLY A 79 23.52 -21.49 -9.28
N ASP A 80 22.20 -21.27 -9.26
CA ASP A 80 21.15 -22.28 -9.48
C ASP A 80 21.60 -23.76 -9.35
N THR A 81 21.46 -24.32 -8.15
CA THR A 81 21.42 -25.76 -7.95
C THR A 81 20.01 -26.16 -7.52
N ALA A 82 19.32 -26.91 -8.37
CA ALA A 82 17.95 -27.34 -8.16
C ALA A 82 17.79 -28.12 -6.85
N ASP A 83 16.99 -27.59 -5.92
CA ASP A 83 16.56 -28.30 -4.73
C ASP A 83 15.60 -29.43 -5.13
N THR A 84 16.15 -30.65 -5.18
CA THR A 84 15.36 -31.87 -5.35
C THR A 84 14.90 -32.33 -3.96
N PRO A 85 13.60 -32.52 -3.71
CA PRO A 85 13.14 -32.92 -2.39
C PRO A 85 13.62 -34.34 -2.07
N THR A 86 14.45 -34.48 -1.04
CA THR A 86 14.80 -35.78 -0.47
C THR A 86 13.70 -36.18 0.53
N PRO A 87 13.04 -37.34 0.37
CA PRO A 87 12.01 -37.79 1.30
C PRO A 87 12.65 -38.53 2.49
N ASP A 88 12.22 -38.19 3.71
CA ASP A 88 12.53 -38.99 4.90
C ASP A 88 11.62 -40.24 5.00
N PRO A 89 12.11 -41.38 5.51
CA PRO A 89 11.44 -42.66 5.36
C PRO A 89 10.62 -43.08 6.59
N VAL A 90 9.43 -43.66 6.35
CA VAL A 90 8.77 -44.57 7.31
C VAL A 90 8.13 -45.74 6.55
N THR A 91 8.74 -46.92 6.67
CA THR A 91 8.08 -48.22 6.54
C THR A 91 7.32 -48.50 7.86
N ASP A 92 6.19 -49.21 7.94
CA ASP A 92 5.89 -50.47 7.27
C ASP A 92 4.41 -50.73 6.92
N THR A 93 4.30 -51.57 5.89
CA THR A 93 3.23 -52.36 5.25
C THR A 93 2.28 -53.18 6.19
N PRO A 94 1.28 -53.92 5.64
CA PRO A 94 -0.13 -53.53 5.47
C PRO A 94 -1.10 -54.32 6.37
N ASP A 95 -2.41 -54.08 6.24
CA ASP A 95 -3.39 -55.15 6.47
C ASP A 95 -4.55 -55.12 5.45
N GLU A 96 -5.04 -56.29 5.13
CA GLU A 96 -5.94 -56.59 4.01
C GLU A 96 -7.30 -57.04 4.57
N THR A 97 -8.42 -56.42 4.18
CA THR A 97 -9.75 -57.07 4.18
C THR A 97 -10.81 -56.22 3.48
N THR A 98 -11.27 -56.69 2.32
CA THR A 98 -12.66 -56.47 1.87
C THR A 98 -13.59 -57.43 2.62
N PRO A 99 -14.90 -57.16 2.69
CA PRO A 99 -15.76 -57.71 1.65
C PRO A 99 -16.90 -56.79 1.17
N ASP A 100 -17.05 -56.78 -0.15
CA ASP A 100 -18.30 -57.02 -0.89
C ASP A 100 -19.67 -56.77 -0.21
N THR A 101 -20.49 -55.90 -0.80
CA THR A 101 -21.87 -56.31 -1.10
C THR A 101 -22.44 -55.51 -2.26
N SER A 102 -22.85 -56.24 -3.30
CA SER A 102 -23.49 -55.76 -4.52
C SER A 102 -25.02 -55.91 -4.43
N VAL A 103 -25.76 -54.93 -4.95
CA VAL A 103 -27.17 -55.11 -5.38
C VAL A 103 -27.42 -54.30 -6.65
N ASP A 104 -27.86 -55.01 -7.70
CA ASP A 104 -28.18 -54.50 -9.03
C ASP A 104 -29.68 -54.12 -9.17
N VAL A 105 -29.97 -52.99 -9.86
CA VAL A 105 -30.93 -52.83 -11.00
C VAL A 105 -32.44 -53.13 -10.77
N PRO A 106 -33.44 -52.54 -11.50
CA PRO A 106 -33.41 -51.71 -12.73
C PRO A 106 -34.15 -50.34 -12.69
N PRO A 107 -34.07 -49.56 -13.78
CA PRO A 107 -34.90 -48.37 -14.05
C PRO A 107 -36.05 -48.61 -15.06
N GLU A 108 -37.14 -47.84 -14.94
CA GLU A 108 -38.19 -47.56 -15.96
C GLU A 108 -38.85 -46.21 -15.58
N THR A 109 -39.36 -45.34 -16.46
CA THR A 109 -39.47 -45.28 -17.94
C THR A 109 -39.67 -43.81 -18.36
N ASP A 110 -39.40 -43.49 -19.64
CA ASP A 110 -39.83 -42.22 -20.27
C ASP A 110 -41.36 -42.09 -20.30
N ASP A 111 -41.89 -40.86 -20.16
CA ASP A 111 -43.00 -40.41 -21.02
C ASP A 111 -42.95 -38.88 -21.26
N THR A 112 -43.71 -38.48 -22.26
CA THR A 112 -43.58 -37.31 -23.12
C THR A 112 -44.61 -36.23 -22.80
N GLY A 113 -44.41 -35.00 -23.32
CA GLY A 113 -45.52 -34.05 -23.51
C GLY A 113 -45.23 -32.57 -23.26
N VAL A 114 -45.19 -31.78 -24.34
CA VAL A 114 -45.18 -30.31 -24.37
C VAL A 114 -45.88 -29.87 -25.66
N PRO A 115 -46.69 -28.78 -25.71
CA PRO A 115 -47.62 -28.17 -24.74
C PRO A 115 -49.07 -28.19 -25.31
N PRO A 116 -50.02 -27.30 -24.91
CA PRO A 116 -50.03 -25.91 -25.42
C PRO A 116 -50.40 -24.85 -24.37
N ALA A 117 -50.29 -23.58 -24.77
CA ALA A 117 -50.73 -22.42 -24.02
C ALA A 117 -52.24 -22.16 -24.18
N ASP A 118 -52.86 -21.54 -23.17
CA ASP A 118 -53.85 -20.44 -23.33
C ASP A 118 -54.24 -19.91 -21.94
N ASP A 119 -53.54 -18.88 -21.46
CA ASP A 119 -53.99 -18.05 -20.33
C ASP A 119 -54.91 -16.95 -20.86
N THR A 120 -56.23 -17.16 -20.76
CA THR A 120 -57.23 -16.09 -20.99
C THR A 120 -58.40 -16.24 -20.03
N ALA A 121 -58.23 -15.71 -18.81
CA ALA A 121 -59.31 -15.47 -17.86
C ALA A 121 -59.51 -13.96 -17.69
N SER A 122 -60.59 -13.43 -18.27
CA SER A 122 -60.95 -12.01 -18.14
C SER A 122 -61.46 -11.71 -16.73
N GLU A 123 -60.73 -10.88 -15.99
CA GLU A 123 -61.19 -10.32 -14.72
C GLU A 123 -61.99 -9.03 -14.97
N PRO A 124 -63.14 -8.80 -14.30
CA PRO A 124 -64.01 -7.66 -14.62
C PRO A 124 -63.50 -6.35 -14.00
N GLU A 125 -63.38 -5.31 -14.82
CA GLU A 125 -63.07 -3.95 -14.36
C GLU A 125 -64.11 -3.47 -13.33
N THR A 126 -63.65 -3.17 -12.11
CA THR A 126 -64.40 -2.35 -11.15
C THR A 126 -63.82 -0.93 -11.17
N PRO A 127 -64.67 0.13 -11.25
CA PRO A 127 -64.18 1.50 -11.28
C PRO A 127 -63.54 1.88 -9.93
N PRO A 128 -62.49 2.73 -9.92
CA PRO A 128 -61.74 3.02 -8.71
C PRO A 128 -62.58 3.81 -7.70
N THR A 129 -62.63 3.33 -6.46
CA THR A 129 -63.18 4.09 -5.34
C THR A 129 -62.14 5.09 -4.85
N ASP A 130 -62.37 6.37 -5.13
CA ASP A 130 -61.63 7.50 -4.58
C ASP A 130 -61.49 7.37 -3.05
N THR A 131 -60.27 7.10 -2.59
CA THR A 131 -59.98 6.87 -1.16
C THR A 131 -58.60 7.41 -0.78
N GLY A 132 -58.57 8.71 -0.46
CA GLY A 132 -57.73 9.24 0.61
C GLY A 132 -56.25 9.51 0.29
N ASP A 133 -55.84 10.74 0.57
CA ASP A 133 -54.43 11.16 0.65
C ASP A 133 -53.59 10.17 1.50
N THR A 134 -52.70 9.43 0.84
CA THR A 134 -51.51 8.91 1.51
C THR A 134 -50.58 10.10 1.76
N PRO A 135 -50.20 10.40 3.02
CA PRO A 135 -49.20 11.43 3.27
C PRO A 135 -47.90 11.01 2.58
N THR A 136 -47.50 11.74 1.54
CA THR A 136 -46.15 11.60 1.00
C THR A 136 -45.19 12.10 2.07
N ASP A 137 -44.50 11.17 2.75
CA ASP A 137 -43.38 11.53 3.60
C ASP A 137 -42.43 12.45 2.83
N PRO A 138 -41.92 13.52 3.45
CA PRO A 138 -41.03 14.44 2.77
C PRO A 138 -39.78 13.68 2.33
N VAL A 139 -39.64 13.50 1.01
CA VAL A 139 -38.45 12.92 0.38
C VAL A 139 -37.26 13.80 0.78
N THR A 140 -36.55 13.36 1.81
CA THR A 140 -35.31 13.99 2.23
C THR A 140 -34.32 13.76 1.09
N PRO A 141 -33.73 14.82 0.51
CA PRO A 141 -32.72 14.65 -0.52
C PRO A 141 -31.62 13.71 0.00
N PRO A 142 -31.10 12.80 -0.84
CA PRO A 142 -29.97 11.97 -0.43
C PRO A 142 -28.85 12.87 0.09
N ALA A 143 -28.20 12.46 1.17
CA ALA A 143 -27.02 13.17 1.66
C ALA A 143 -25.99 13.26 0.52
N PRO A 144 -25.27 14.38 0.38
CA PRO A 144 -24.23 14.49 -0.63
C PRO A 144 -23.22 13.37 -0.44
N GLU A 145 -22.80 12.74 -1.54
CA GLU A 145 -21.74 11.75 -1.49
C GLU A 145 -20.44 12.41 -0.96
N PRO A 146 -19.64 11.68 -0.15
CA PRO A 146 -18.42 12.25 0.40
C PRO A 146 -17.42 12.57 -0.71
N GLU A 147 -16.91 13.80 -0.72
CA GLU A 147 -15.87 14.26 -1.66
C GLU A 147 -14.63 13.34 -1.58
N PRO A 148 -13.98 13.03 -2.71
CA PRO A 148 -12.79 12.17 -2.72
C PRO A 148 -11.60 12.84 -2.03
N VAL A 149 -10.89 12.08 -1.21
CA VAL A 149 -9.73 12.57 -0.42
C VAL A 149 -8.38 12.29 -1.11
N PHE A 150 -8.40 11.47 -2.16
CA PHE A 150 -7.29 11.19 -3.05
C PHE A 150 -7.79 10.66 -4.39
N SER A 151 -6.91 10.56 -5.39
CA SER A 151 -7.22 9.91 -6.67
C SER A 151 -6.16 8.87 -7.06
N TYR A 152 -6.57 7.91 -7.89
CA TYR A 152 -5.76 6.77 -8.32
C TYR A 152 -6.17 6.30 -9.72
N PHE A 153 -5.23 5.75 -10.50
CA PHE A 153 -5.58 5.02 -11.74
C PHE A 153 -6.04 3.60 -11.41
N ALA A 154 -6.95 3.05 -12.22
CA ALA A 154 -7.46 1.69 -12.10
C ALA A 154 -6.33 0.64 -11.90
N PRO A 155 -6.61 -0.47 -11.17
CA PRO A 155 -5.64 -1.57 -11.02
C PRO A 155 -5.10 -2.06 -12.37
N GLY A 156 -3.82 -2.45 -12.41
CA GLY A 156 -3.16 -2.89 -13.64
C GLY A 156 -2.75 -1.77 -14.60
N MET A 157 -3.14 -0.51 -14.35
CA MET A 157 -2.76 0.64 -15.18
C MET A 157 -1.36 1.16 -14.85
N LEU A 158 -0.35 0.37 -15.18
CA LEU A 158 1.08 0.71 -15.04
C LEU A 158 1.46 1.95 -15.85
N LEU A 159 2.67 2.47 -15.59
CA LEU A 159 3.21 3.61 -16.33
C LEU A 159 3.50 3.17 -17.80
N PRO A 160 3.11 3.94 -18.83
CA PRO A 160 3.24 3.49 -20.22
C PRO A 160 4.66 3.08 -20.62
N GLY A 161 4.82 1.81 -20.98
CA GLY A 161 6.09 1.20 -21.37
C GLY A 161 6.88 0.53 -20.23
N THR A 162 6.42 0.59 -18.97
CA THR A 162 7.16 -0.03 -17.85
C THR A 162 6.83 -1.50 -17.63
N GLY A 163 5.67 -1.98 -18.07
CA GLY A 163 5.27 -3.39 -17.98
C GLY A 163 3.85 -3.60 -18.50
N GLN A 164 3.25 -4.73 -18.14
CA GLN A 164 1.84 -5.03 -18.37
C GLN A 164 1.24 -5.58 -17.08
N GLY A 165 0.34 -4.80 -16.47
CA GLY A 165 -0.44 -5.25 -15.32
C GLY A 165 -1.64 -6.09 -15.73
N ASP A 166 -2.25 -6.71 -14.74
CA ASP A 166 -3.58 -7.32 -14.83
C ASP A 166 -4.62 -6.30 -14.32
N ILE A 167 -5.70 -6.13 -15.08
CA ILE A 167 -6.81 -5.22 -14.76
C ILE A 167 -7.89 -5.90 -13.90
N ASP A 168 -7.99 -7.22 -13.94
CA ASP A 168 -9.01 -8.00 -13.22
C ASP A 168 -8.57 -8.31 -11.77
N GLN A 169 -8.10 -7.29 -11.05
CA GLN A 169 -7.61 -7.43 -9.67
C GLN A 169 -8.74 -7.48 -8.64
N ILE A 170 -8.50 -8.25 -7.57
CA ILE A 170 -9.36 -8.32 -6.39
C ILE A 170 -8.70 -7.67 -5.17
N ILE A 171 -9.51 -7.38 -4.14
CA ILE A 171 -9.00 -6.90 -2.86
C ILE A 171 -8.46 -8.11 -2.07
N HIS A 172 -7.17 -8.37 -2.20
CA HIS A 172 -6.48 -9.49 -1.54
C HIS A 172 -6.43 -9.39 0.00
N ALA A 173 -6.50 -8.19 0.57
CA ALA A 173 -6.49 -7.95 2.02
C ALA A 173 -7.52 -6.87 2.40
N PRO A 174 -8.82 -7.22 2.50
CA PRO A 174 -9.89 -6.23 2.61
C PRO A 174 -9.88 -5.43 3.90
N ASP A 175 -9.46 -6.02 5.03
CA ASP A 175 -9.54 -5.40 6.36
C ASP A 175 -8.21 -4.79 6.85
N MET A 176 -7.17 -4.81 6.01
CA MET A 176 -5.83 -4.38 6.41
C MET A 176 -5.78 -2.88 6.77
N VAL A 177 -4.98 -2.53 7.79
CA VAL A 177 -4.56 -1.15 8.06
C VAL A 177 -3.53 -0.73 7.01
N PHE A 178 -3.54 0.55 6.61
CA PHE A 178 -2.55 1.06 5.66
C PHE A 178 -1.14 1.05 6.29
N PRO A 179 -0.08 0.57 5.62
CA PRO A 179 1.20 0.28 6.27
C PRO A 179 2.00 1.52 6.71
N ILE A 180 1.56 2.73 6.37
CA ILE A 180 2.16 3.99 6.82
C ILE A 180 1.23 4.66 7.83
N ALA A 181 1.76 4.95 9.03
CA ALA A 181 0.96 5.37 10.19
C ALA A 181 0.07 6.59 9.94
N SER A 182 0.64 7.68 9.41
CA SER A 182 -0.05 8.98 9.31
C SER A 182 0.49 9.92 8.23
N ALA A 183 1.68 9.67 7.70
CA ALA A 183 2.25 10.51 6.65
C ALA A 183 1.47 10.37 5.32
N PRO A 184 1.43 11.42 4.47
CA PRO A 184 0.97 11.31 3.10
C PRO A 184 1.73 10.21 2.34
N ALA A 185 1.06 9.48 1.47
CA ALA A 185 1.64 8.38 0.72
C ALA A 185 1.37 8.52 -0.78
N TYR A 186 2.27 7.98 -1.59
CA TYR A 186 2.25 8.05 -3.05
C TYR A 186 2.63 6.70 -3.64
N LEU A 187 1.64 5.96 -4.12
CA LEU A 187 1.83 4.68 -4.80
C LEU A 187 2.25 4.98 -6.24
N GLN A 188 3.51 4.70 -6.56
CA GLN A 188 4.12 4.95 -7.86
C GLN A 188 5.42 4.13 -8.00
N SER A 189 5.84 3.81 -9.22
CA SER A 189 7.16 3.22 -9.48
C SER A 189 8.29 4.03 -8.84
N GLN A 190 9.25 3.38 -8.19
CA GLN A 190 10.48 4.05 -7.74
C GLN A 190 11.63 3.97 -8.75
N VAL A 191 11.47 3.13 -9.78
CA VAL A 191 12.48 2.87 -10.80
C VAL A 191 12.29 3.78 -12.03
N PHE A 192 11.03 3.97 -12.44
CA PHE A 192 10.68 4.67 -13.68
C PHE A 192 10.22 6.13 -13.48
N THR A 193 10.08 6.61 -12.24
CA THR A 193 9.82 8.04 -11.94
C THR A 193 11.08 8.79 -11.51
N PHE A 194 10.95 10.06 -11.13
CA PHE A 194 12.09 10.91 -10.78
C PHE A 194 12.88 10.35 -9.59
N GLY A 195 14.20 10.33 -9.71
CA GLY A 195 15.14 9.72 -8.76
C GLY A 195 15.34 8.22 -8.90
N GLY A 196 14.54 7.55 -9.74
CA GLY A 196 14.71 6.13 -10.05
C GLY A 196 15.83 5.87 -11.04
N GLY A 197 16.35 4.63 -11.04
CA GLY A 197 17.46 4.23 -11.91
C GLY A 197 17.20 4.37 -13.41
N VAL A 198 15.93 4.34 -13.85
CA VAL A 198 15.52 4.54 -15.25
C VAL A 198 14.95 5.95 -15.48
N GLY A 199 14.12 6.45 -14.55
CA GLY A 199 13.51 7.78 -14.69
C GLY A 199 14.48 8.96 -14.53
N GLY A 200 15.57 8.77 -13.76
CA GLY A 200 16.60 9.78 -13.52
C GLY A 200 16.10 11.02 -12.75
N GLY A 201 16.94 12.05 -12.62
CA GLY A 201 16.59 13.25 -11.85
C GLY A 201 16.69 13.06 -10.33
N ASP A 202 15.80 13.71 -9.57
CA ASP A 202 15.85 13.74 -8.10
C ASP A 202 14.64 13.01 -7.48
N GLN A 203 14.88 12.09 -6.54
CA GLN A 203 13.82 11.43 -5.79
C GLN A 203 12.99 12.41 -4.94
N CYS A 204 13.57 13.52 -4.47
CA CYS A 204 12.87 14.54 -3.69
C CYS A 204 12.15 15.59 -4.56
N ASP A 205 12.04 15.37 -5.88
CA ASP A 205 11.27 16.23 -6.78
C ASP A 205 9.79 16.26 -6.40
N ALA A 206 9.17 17.45 -6.43
CA ALA A 206 7.77 17.64 -6.03
C ALA A 206 6.77 16.82 -6.86
N ARG A 207 7.12 16.44 -8.10
CA ARG A 207 6.29 15.60 -8.98
C ARG A 207 6.09 14.17 -8.45
N ASN A 208 6.94 13.70 -7.55
CA ASN A 208 6.81 12.40 -6.88
C ASN A 208 5.87 12.42 -5.66
N TYR A 209 5.27 13.56 -5.33
CA TYR A 209 4.42 13.76 -4.14
C TYR A 209 3.05 14.30 -4.56
N ALA A 210 2.46 13.66 -5.58
CA ALA A 210 1.20 14.05 -6.21
C ALA A 210 0.31 12.84 -6.50
N TYR A 211 -0.99 13.09 -6.56
CA TYR A 211 -2.01 12.18 -7.10
C TYR A 211 -2.20 12.48 -8.60
N PRO A 212 -2.78 11.56 -9.41
CA PRO A 212 -3.25 10.22 -9.04
C PRO A 212 -2.14 9.20 -8.78
N TRP A 213 -2.40 8.28 -7.84
CA TRP A 213 -1.59 7.07 -7.64
C TRP A 213 -1.62 6.13 -8.85
N ARG A 214 -0.63 5.24 -8.91
CA ARG A 214 -0.49 4.26 -9.99
C ARG A 214 0.05 2.92 -9.49
N ASP A 215 -0.56 1.85 -9.97
CA ASP A 215 -0.09 0.47 -9.77
C ASP A 215 1.32 0.30 -10.35
N ASN A 216 2.18 -0.41 -9.64
CA ASN A 216 3.51 -0.79 -10.11
C ASN A 216 3.84 -2.28 -9.91
N PHE A 217 2.86 -3.10 -9.52
CA PHE A 217 2.95 -4.55 -9.62
C PHE A 217 3.08 -4.95 -11.10
N CYS A 218 3.74 -6.08 -11.43
CA CYS A 218 4.04 -6.47 -12.82
C CYS A 218 4.96 -5.53 -13.63
N GLU A 219 5.54 -4.47 -13.06
CA GLU A 219 6.53 -3.66 -13.79
C GLU A 219 7.77 -4.50 -14.15
N THR A 220 8.36 -4.22 -15.31
CA THR A 220 9.57 -4.90 -15.78
C THR A 220 10.72 -4.66 -14.82
N ARG A 221 11.44 -5.73 -14.47
CA ARG A 221 12.69 -5.76 -13.71
C ARG A 221 13.70 -6.67 -14.44
N SER A 222 14.93 -6.75 -13.97
CA SER A 222 15.92 -7.70 -14.55
C SER A 222 15.99 -9.04 -13.82
N ALA A 223 15.67 -9.08 -12.52
CA ALA A 223 15.68 -10.29 -11.71
C ALA A 223 14.59 -11.27 -12.18
N ASN A 224 14.87 -12.58 -12.16
CA ASN A 224 13.91 -13.60 -12.60
C ASN A 224 12.85 -13.91 -11.54
N ARG A 225 11.90 -12.97 -11.37
CA ARG A 225 10.76 -13.00 -10.46
C ARG A 225 9.45 -13.14 -11.23
N GLY A 226 8.42 -13.73 -10.62
CA GLY A 226 7.16 -14.09 -11.29
C GLY A 226 5.94 -14.09 -10.36
N SER A 227 4.76 -13.97 -10.95
CA SER A 227 3.46 -14.15 -10.27
C SER A 227 2.44 -14.66 -11.28
N PRO A 228 1.48 -15.54 -10.91
CA PRO A 228 0.37 -15.90 -11.79
C PRO A 228 -0.55 -14.70 -12.10
N PHE A 229 -0.47 -13.61 -11.34
CA PHE A 229 -1.20 -12.34 -11.56
C PHE A 229 -0.47 -11.38 -12.51
N CYS A 230 0.55 -11.85 -13.24
CA CYS A 230 1.22 -11.06 -14.28
C CYS A 230 1.37 -11.89 -15.57
N PRO A 231 1.15 -11.30 -16.76
CA PRO A 231 1.30 -11.99 -18.03
C PRO A 231 2.76 -12.23 -18.44
N ALA A 232 3.73 -11.78 -17.62
CA ALA A 232 5.15 -11.85 -17.88
C ALA A 232 5.95 -12.31 -16.65
N GLN A 233 7.16 -12.79 -16.91
CA GLN A 233 8.21 -13.01 -15.90
C GLN A 233 9.16 -11.80 -15.88
N LYS A 234 10.07 -11.78 -14.90
CA LYS A 234 10.94 -10.64 -14.58
C LYS A 234 10.17 -9.39 -14.19
N ILE A 235 9.29 -9.59 -13.20
CA ILE A 235 8.38 -8.56 -12.70
C ILE A 235 8.79 -7.98 -11.36
N HIS A 236 8.23 -6.81 -11.08
CA HIS A 236 8.08 -6.26 -9.75
C HIS A 236 7.03 -7.02 -8.95
N GLN A 237 7.35 -7.35 -7.69
CA GLN A 237 6.65 -8.37 -6.89
C GLN A 237 5.92 -7.80 -5.65
N GLY A 238 5.66 -6.49 -5.66
CA GLY A 238 4.95 -5.75 -4.62
C GLY A 238 4.41 -4.43 -5.16
N GLN A 239 4.07 -3.52 -4.25
CA GLN A 239 3.75 -2.13 -4.54
C GLN A 239 4.71 -1.22 -3.79
N ASP A 240 5.32 -0.25 -4.50
CA ASP A 240 6.13 0.76 -3.83
C ASP A 240 5.27 1.93 -3.35
N ILE A 241 5.60 2.42 -2.17
CA ILE A 241 4.90 3.48 -1.46
C ILE A 241 5.93 4.54 -1.06
N ARG A 242 5.98 5.64 -1.81
CA ARG A 242 6.74 6.84 -1.43
C ARG A 242 6.00 7.59 -0.34
N VAL A 243 6.73 8.17 0.62
CA VAL A 243 6.13 8.68 1.87
C VAL A 243 6.57 10.10 2.21
N GLY A 244 5.63 10.91 2.69
CA GLY A 244 5.87 12.24 3.24
C GLY A 244 5.76 13.37 2.22
N THR A 245 6.78 14.21 2.15
CA THR A 245 6.81 15.43 1.34
C THR A 245 8.22 15.67 0.79
N PRO A 246 8.41 16.54 -0.23
CA PRO A 246 9.73 16.93 -0.73
C PRO A 246 10.68 17.45 0.38
N ALA A 247 10.13 18.21 1.35
CA ALA A 247 10.89 18.72 2.48
C ALA A 247 11.36 17.61 3.44
N GLN A 248 10.47 16.65 3.76
CA GLN A 248 10.83 15.49 4.58
C GLN A 248 11.80 14.55 3.85
N CYS A 249 11.67 14.39 2.53
CA CYS A 249 12.64 13.64 1.71
C CYS A 249 14.05 14.25 1.78
N ASN A 250 14.16 15.57 1.65
CA ASN A 250 15.45 16.25 1.82
C ASN A 250 15.97 16.14 3.26
N THR A 251 15.08 16.10 4.25
CA THR A 251 15.48 15.84 5.65
C THR A 251 16.03 14.41 5.81
N MET A 252 15.35 13.38 5.26
CA MET A 252 15.83 11.99 5.21
C MET A 252 17.20 11.88 4.52
N ARG A 253 17.38 12.54 3.37
CA ARG A 253 18.65 12.63 2.63
C ARG A 253 19.78 13.23 3.47
N SER A 254 19.49 14.31 4.22
CA SER A 254 20.48 14.97 5.10
C SER A 254 20.71 14.24 6.45
N THR A 255 19.88 13.24 6.76
CA THR A 255 19.98 12.46 8.00
C THR A 255 20.82 11.21 7.76
N ALA A 256 21.77 10.93 8.65
CA ALA A 256 22.56 9.71 8.62
C ALA A 256 21.65 8.47 8.60
N ARG A 257 21.98 7.45 7.79
CA ARG A 257 21.12 6.28 7.54
C ARG A 257 20.59 5.63 8.82
N ALA A 258 21.46 5.40 9.79
CA ALA A 258 21.09 4.82 11.08
C ALA A 258 20.04 5.65 11.85
N ASP A 259 20.00 6.98 11.70
CA ASP A 259 19.12 7.89 12.45
C ASP A 259 17.81 8.27 11.75
N ARG A 260 17.58 7.80 10.52
CA ARG A 260 16.35 8.03 9.75
C ARG A 260 15.13 7.43 10.46
N ALA A 261 14.27 8.28 11.04
CA ALA A 261 13.10 7.85 11.81
C ALA A 261 11.86 8.76 11.61
N LEU A 262 11.69 9.33 10.41
CA LEU A 262 10.60 10.29 10.13
C LEU A 262 9.29 9.64 9.68
N GLN A 263 9.37 8.60 8.83
CA GLN A 263 8.19 8.00 8.20
C GLN A 263 7.91 6.64 8.85
N GLU A 264 6.89 6.57 9.70
CA GLU A 264 6.60 5.41 10.54
C GLU A 264 5.80 4.33 9.79
N VAL A 265 6.27 3.09 9.90
CA VAL A 265 5.67 1.89 9.30
C VAL A 265 4.97 1.08 10.38
N VAL A 266 3.75 0.63 10.10
CA VAL A 266 2.87 -0.09 11.05
C VAL A 266 2.45 -1.46 10.53
N ALA A 267 2.10 -2.34 11.46
CA ALA A 267 1.51 -3.64 11.15
C ALA A 267 0.14 -3.47 10.50
N VAL A 268 -0.05 -4.09 9.34
CA VAL A 268 -1.32 -4.02 8.61
C VAL A 268 -2.43 -4.90 9.19
N GLU A 269 -2.08 -5.92 9.97
CA GLU A 269 -3.01 -6.84 10.65
C GLU A 269 -2.40 -7.33 11.98
N ASP A 270 -3.22 -7.88 12.86
CA ASP A 270 -2.78 -8.65 14.04
C ASP A 270 -2.02 -9.91 13.58
N GLY A 271 -0.83 -10.16 14.12
CA GLY A 271 -0.03 -11.31 13.70
C GLY A 271 1.33 -11.45 14.39
N ILE A 272 2.20 -12.28 13.77
CA ILE A 272 3.54 -12.58 14.28
C ILE A 272 4.60 -12.15 13.27
N ILE A 273 5.65 -11.46 13.73
CA ILE A 273 6.85 -11.19 12.93
C ILE A 273 7.60 -12.50 12.70
N SER A 274 7.49 -13.02 11.48
CA SER A 274 7.98 -14.35 11.10
C SER A 274 9.41 -14.37 10.58
N ASN A 275 9.94 -13.21 10.16
CA ASN A 275 11.31 -13.02 9.72
C ASN A 275 11.72 -11.55 9.84
N VAL A 276 13.00 -11.34 10.15
CA VAL A 276 13.72 -10.06 10.04
C VAL A 276 14.94 -10.33 9.17
N GLY A 277 15.04 -9.64 8.04
CA GLY A 277 16.15 -9.70 7.08
C GLY A 277 17.15 -8.56 7.28
N SER A 278 18.01 -8.32 6.28
CA SER A 278 19.01 -7.24 6.32
C SER A 278 18.46 -5.84 5.99
N TYR A 279 17.28 -5.75 5.39
CA TYR A 279 16.60 -4.49 5.03
C TYR A 279 15.07 -4.59 5.10
N SER A 280 14.54 -5.68 5.69
CA SER A 280 13.14 -6.05 5.58
C SER A 280 12.63 -6.88 6.76
N ILE A 281 11.29 -6.98 6.87
CA ILE A 281 10.61 -7.88 7.81
C ILE A 281 9.42 -8.57 7.11
N SER A 282 8.98 -9.72 7.65
CA SER A 282 7.79 -10.43 7.19
C SER A 282 6.80 -10.71 8.33
N LEU A 283 5.61 -10.13 8.27
CA LEU A 283 4.49 -10.37 9.19
C LEU A 283 3.61 -11.53 8.67
N ARG A 284 3.34 -12.53 9.50
CA ARG A 284 2.31 -13.55 9.25
C ARG A 284 1.03 -13.16 9.97
N ALA A 285 -0.03 -12.91 9.21
CA ALA A 285 -1.35 -12.48 9.69
C ALA A 285 -2.43 -12.92 8.68
N GLY A 286 -3.66 -13.23 9.13
CA GLY A 286 -4.81 -13.48 8.25
C GLY A 286 -4.64 -14.59 7.18
N GLY A 287 -3.73 -15.56 7.39
CA GLY A 287 -3.37 -16.57 6.36
C GLY A 287 -2.44 -16.06 5.25
N ARG A 288 -1.93 -14.84 5.39
CA ARG A 288 -1.09 -14.09 4.44
C ARG A 288 0.31 -13.87 5.03
N ILE A 289 1.27 -13.55 4.17
CA ILE A 289 2.57 -12.99 4.57
C ILE A 289 2.67 -11.58 3.99
N TYR A 290 2.82 -10.58 4.85
CA TYR A 290 3.08 -9.21 4.47
C TYR A 290 4.58 -8.92 4.58
N LYS A 291 5.25 -8.56 3.48
CA LYS A 291 6.66 -8.16 3.53
C LYS A 291 6.78 -6.64 3.45
N TYR A 292 7.67 -6.09 4.28
CA TYR A 292 7.97 -4.66 4.34
C TYR A 292 9.46 -4.52 4.10
N LEU A 293 9.84 -3.90 2.99
CA LEU A 293 11.22 -3.76 2.51
C LEU A 293 11.68 -2.29 2.61
N HIS A 294 13.01 -2.11 2.57
CA HIS A 294 13.72 -0.83 2.68
C HIS A 294 13.50 -0.11 4.02
N LEU A 295 13.41 -0.87 5.12
CA LEU A 295 13.26 -0.33 6.47
C LEU A 295 14.59 0.13 7.06
N ASN A 296 14.55 1.10 8.00
CA ASN A 296 15.71 1.40 8.84
C ASN A 296 15.85 0.33 9.93
N MET A 297 16.70 -0.67 9.66
CA MET A 297 16.93 -1.79 10.58
C MET A 297 17.55 -1.36 11.92
N ALA A 298 18.27 -0.24 11.98
CA ALA A 298 18.84 0.31 13.22
C ALA A 298 17.79 0.98 14.14
N LYS A 299 16.56 1.19 13.65
CA LYS A 299 15.42 1.77 14.40
C LYS A 299 14.17 0.87 14.33
N LEU A 300 14.35 -0.42 14.04
CA LEU A 300 13.29 -1.42 14.09
C LEU A 300 12.77 -1.57 15.53
N LYS A 301 11.46 -1.72 15.71
CA LYS A 301 10.80 -1.81 17.02
C LYS A 301 10.33 -3.22 17.40
N VAL A 302 10.63 -4.20 16.54
CA VAL A 302 10.18 -5.59 16.64
C VAL A 302 11.32 -6.56 16.29
N ALA A 303 11.21 -7.80 16.74
CA ALA A 303 12.09 -8.92 16.43
C ALA A 303 11.30 -10.13 15.90
N THR A 304 12.01 -11.09 15.30
CA THR A 304 11.41 -12.37 14.90
C THR A 304 10.82 -13.10 16.11
N GLY A 305 9.55 -13.46 16.02
CA GLY A 305 8.76 -14.10 17.08
C GLY A 305 7.80 -13.15 17.81
N ASP A 306 7.96 -11.83 17.66
CA ASP A 306 7.08 -10.86 18.32
C ASP A 306 5.65 -10.92 17.77
N ALA A 307 4.69 -10.88 18.70
CA ALA A 307 3.30 -10.63 18.37
C ALA A 307 3.05 -9.12 18.24
N VAL A 308 2.29 -8.74 17.23
CA VAL A 308 1.94 -7.35 16.92
C VAL A 308 0.45 -7.20 16.68
N THR A 309 -0.12 -6.05 17.02
CA THR A 309 -1.51 -5.69 16.66
C THR A 309 -1.54 -4.79 15.44
N ALA A 310 -2.64 -4.77 14.69
CA ALA A 310 -2.85 -3.84 13.58
C ALA A 310 -2.66 -2.37 14.05
N GLY A 311 -1.95 -1.57 13.26
CA GLY A 311 -1.54 -0.21 13.62
C GLY A 311 -0.35 -0.11 14.58
N GLN A 312 0.18 -1.23 15.12
CA GLN A 312 1.39 -1.20 15.93
C GLN A 312 2.60 -0.80 15.09
N SER A 313 3.39 0.13 15.61
CA SER A 313 4.64 0.57 14.97
C SER A 313 5.67 -0.55 14.89
N LEU A 314 6.15 -0.82 13.68
CA LEU A 314 7.17 -1.83 13.38
C LEU A 314 8.57 -1.21 13.22
N GLY A 315 8.64 0.02 12.73
CA GLY A 315 9.90 0.70 12.39
C GLY A 315 9.65 1.91 11.50
N TYR A 316 10.62 2.20 10.64
CA TYR A 316 10.62 3.39 9.80
C TYR A 316 11.07 3.10 8.37
N VAL A 317 10.51 3.83 7.41
CA VAL A 317 10.96 3.82 6.01
C VAL A 317 12.40 4.32 5.93
N SER A 318 13.18 3.72 5.03
CA SER A 318 14.56 4.08 4.71
C SER A 318 14.76 3.94 3.19
N ASN A 319 16.01 3.75 2.79
CA ASN A 319 16.48 3.42 1.44
C ASN A 319 17.32 2.13 1.44
N ASP A 320 17.17 1.29 2.46
CA ASP A 320 18.09 0.18 2.70
C ASP A 320 17.91 -0.93 1.66
N PHE A 321 19.00 -1.37 1.03
CA PHE A 321 18.98 -2.49 0.10
C PHE A 321 20.11 -3.50 0.39
N GLY A 322 20.28 -3.83 1.68
CA GLY A 322 21.05 -5.00 2.12
C GLY A 322 22.56 -4.92 1.85
N GLY A 323 23.10 -3.70 1.74
CA GLY A 323 24.51 -3.43 1.40
C GLY A 323 24.66 -2.32 0.37
N SER A 324 23.60 -2.02 -0.37
CA SER A 324 23.48 -0.83 -1.22
C SER A 324 22.26 0.02 -0.81
N ALA A 325 21.93 1.03 -1.61
CA ALA A 325 20.86 1.97 -1.34
C ALA A 325 19.96 2.20 -2.57
N THR A 326 18.70 2.51 -2.31
CA THR A 326 17.66 2.87 -3.29
C THR A 326 17.05 4.25 -2.98
N THR A 327 15.87 4.57 -3.48
CA THR A 327 15.10 5.76 -3.10
C THR A 327 14.38 5.59 -1.75
N PHE A 328 13.95 6.67 -1.10
CA PHE A 328 13.21 6.61 0.17
C PHE A 328 11.73 6.20 -0.05
N HIS A 329 11.43 4.92 0.18
CA HIS A 329 10.10 4.35 0.03
C HIS A 329 9.93 3.07 0.84
N LEU A 330 8.68 2.68 1.11
CA LEU A 330 8.35 1.33 1.56
C LEU A 330 8.00 0.50 0.32
N HIS A 331 8.72 -0.59 0.08
CA HIS A 331 8.26 -1.62 -0.84
C HIS A 331 7.43 -2.64 -0.03
N PHE A 332 6.18 -2.84 -0.43
CA PHE A 332 5.20 -3.63 0.31
C PHE A 332 4.68 -4.80 -0.54
N GLU A 333 4.79 -6.02 -0.02
CA GLU A 333 4.34 -7.23 -0.69
C GLU A 333 3.23 -7.93 0.09
N ILE A 334 2.30 -8.57 -0.63
CA ILE A 334 1.38 -9.56 -0.07
C ILE A 334 1.69 -10.90 -0.73
N VAL A 335 1.93 -11.94 0.08
CA VAL A 335 2.06 -13.32 -0.37
C VAL A 335 0.89 -14.14 0.20
N GLN A 336 0.21 -14.88 -0.67
CA GLN A 336 -0.94 -15.71 -0.32
C GLN A 336 -0.71 -17.16 -0.74
N ASN A 337 -1.23 -18.10 0.06
CA ASN A 337 -1.25 -19.50 -0.32
C ASN A 337 -2.53 -19.78 -1.13
N THR A 338 -2.35 -20.17 -2.40
CA THR A 338 -3.44 -20.55 -3.32
C THR A 338 -3.45 -22.06 -3.53
N ALA A 339 -4.63 -22.65 -3.74
CA ALA A 339 -4.76 -24.09 -3.94
C ALA A 339 -3.98 -24.61 -5.17
N GLU A 340 -3.84 -23.78 -6.19
CA GLU A 340 -3.23 -24.14 -7.48
C GLU A 340 -1.72 -23.88 -7.53
N ASN A 341 -1.25 -22.76 -6.95
CA ASN A 341 0.14 -22.29 -7.12
C ASN A 341 0.94 -22.25 -5.81
N GLY A 342 0.35 -22.63 -4.67
CA GLY A 342 0.98 -22.49 -3.36
C GLY A 342 1.17 -21.02 -2.97
N TRP A 343 2.28 -20.71 -2.28
CA TRP A 343 2.62 -19.34 -1.87
C TRP A 343 3.06 -18.48 -3.06
N VAL A 344 2.21 -17.54 -3.46
CA VAL A 344 2.44 -16.61 -4.57
C VAL A 344 2.31 -15.16 -4.14
N HIS A 345 3.06 -14.27 -4.78
CA HIS A 345 2.92 -12.83 -4.63
C HIS A 345 1.64 -12.36 -5.35
N VAL A 346 0.82 -11.57 -4.67
CA VAL A 346 -0.46 -11.06 -5.20
C VAL A 346 -0.47 -9.53 -5.24
N PRO A 347 -1.22 -8.89 -6.17
CA PRO A 347 -1.28 -7.44 -6.29
C PRO A 347 -1.69 -6.75 -4.97
N PRO A 348 -0.83 -5.90 -4.36
CA PRO A 348 -1.20 -5.17 -3.14
C PRO A 348 -2.07 -3.93 -3.41
N TYR A 349 -2.01 -3.39 -4.63
CA TYR A 349 -2.46 -2.04 -4.99
C TYR A 349 -3.91 -1.75 -4.56
N LEU A 350 -4.88 -2.57 -4.99
CA LEU A 350 -6.28 -2.33 -4.65
C LEU A 350 -6.58 -2.52 -3.15
N SER A 351 -5.82 -3.36 -2.44
CA SER A 351 -5.92 -3.50 -0.97
C SER A 351 -5.38 -2.25 -0.26
N LEU A 352 -4.31 -1.66 -0.77
CA LEU A 352 -3.75 -0.40 -0.27
C LEU A 352 -4.69 0.78 -0.51
N VAL A 353 -5.35 0.86 -1.68
CA VAL A 353 -6.40 1.86 -1.95
C VAL A 353 -7.51 1.78 -0.89
N LYS A 354 -8.08 0.59 -0.65
CA LYS A 354 -9.13 0.42 0.35
C LYS A 354 -8.68 0.61 1.80
N ALA A 355 -7.42 0.33 2.11
CA ALA A 355 -6.83 0.65 3.40
C ALA A 355 -6.62 2.17 3.59
N TYR A 356 -6.31 2.91 2.53
CA TYR A 356 -6.15 4.36 2.57
C TYR A 356 -7.50 5.10 2.69
N GLU A 357 -8.54 4.64 1.98
CA GLU A 357 -9.91 5.16 2.13
C GLU A 357 -10.38 5.14 3.59
N ARG A 358 -10.10 4.03 4.29
CA ARG A 358 -10.38 3.92 5.73
C ARG A 358 -9.52 4.82 6.59
N ARG A 359 -8.24 5.02 6.24
CA ARG A 359 -7.30 5.85 7.00
C ARG A 359 -7.66 7.33 6.92
N GLU A 360 -8.00 7.81 5.73
CA GLU A 360 -8.38 9.21 5.48
C GLU A 360 -9.87 9.49 5.73
N ASN A 361 -10.67 8.45 6.03
CA ASN A 361 -12.12 8.53 6.26
C ASN A 361 -12.87 9.18 5.08
N GLY A 362 -12.53 8.78 3.86
CA GLY A 362 -13.14 9.29 2.61
C GLY A 362 -12.80 8.41 1.41
N PRO A 363 -13.60 8.44 0.33
CA PRO A 363 -13.36 7.62 -0.85
C PRO A 363 -12.13 8.08 -1.65
N GLY A 364 -11.55 7.17 -2.42
CA GLY A 364 -10.64 7.51 -3.51
C GLY A 364 -11.40 7.68 -4.82
N GLU A 365 -11.00 8.64 -5.64
CA GLU A 365 -11.49 8.80 -7.01
C GLU A 365 -10.64 7.95 -7.96
N GLU A 366 -11.26 6.97 -8.62
CA GLU A 366 -10.64 6.31 -9.77
C GLU A 366 -10.72 7.24 -10.99
N VAL A 367 -9.57 7.62 -11.54
CA VAL A 367 -9.49 8.53 -12.69
C VAL A 367 -9.13 7.80 -13.98
N GLU A 368 -9.79 8.15 -15.07
CA GLU A 368 -9.46 7.61 -16.39
C GLU A 368 -8.07 8.04 -16.85
N GLN A 369 -7.32 7.08 -17.41
CA GLN A 369 -6.07 7.40 -18.10
C GLN A 369 -6.38 8.07 -19.44
N ASN A 370 -6.33 9.40 -19.47
CA ASN A 370 -6.42 10.21 -20.68
C ASN A 370 -5.28 9.88 -21.67
N VAL A 371 -5.52 8.89 -22.55
CA VAL A 371 -4.56 8.40 -23.56
C VAL A 371 -4.08 9.51 -24.51
N ALA A 372 -4.86 10.57 -24.67
CA ALA A 372 -4.49 11.77 -25.42
C ALA A 372 -3.34 12.58 -24.80
N VAL A 373 -3.01 12.37 -23.52
CA VAL A 373 -1.85 12.93 -22.82
C VAL A 373 -0.85 11.82 -22.48
N ALA A 374 -0.66 10.88 -23.41
CA ALA A 374 0.47 9.97 -23.35
C ALA A 374 1.78 10.77 -23.44
N SER A 375 2.45 10.97 -22.30
CA SER A 375 3.91 11.11 -22.29
C SER A 375 4.49 9.96 -23.11
N ALA A 376 5.47 10.25 -23.97
CA ALA A 376 6.09 9.22 -24.81
C ALA A 376 6.47 8.00 -23.95
N PRO A 377 6.10 6.77 -24.36
CA PRO A 377 6.29 5.59 -23.53
C PRO A 377 7.76 5.43 -23.19
N ILE A 378 8.05 4.99 -21.96
CA ILE A 378 9.43 4.81 -21.52
C ILE A 378 10.04 3.69 -22.35
N VAL A 379 11.06 4.03 -23.14
CA VAL A 379 11.82 3.07 -23.92
C VAL A 379 12.96 2.54 -23.05
N ILE A 380 12.80 1.33 -22.54
CA ILE A 380 13.85 0.59 -21.83
C ILE A 380 14.96 0.24 -22.84
N PRO A 381 16.21 0.70 -22.66
CA PRO A 381 17.32 0.30 -23.52
C PRO A 381 17.64 -1.19 -23.39
N GLU A 382 17.96 -1.83 -24.51
CA GLU A 382 18.34 -3.25 -24.52
C GLU A 382 19.57 -3.50 -23.63
N GLY A 383 19.48 -4.53 -22.77
CA GLY A 383 20.54 -4.87 -21.82
C GLY A 383 20.63 -3.99 -20.57
N MET A 384 19.74 -3.00 -20.38
CA MET A 384 19.68 -2.23 -19.14
C MET A 384 19.34 -3.14 -17.94
N LEU A 385 20.14 -3.05 -16.88
CA LEU A 385 19.83 -3.68 -15.59
C LEU A 385 18.85 -2.79 -14.82
N ILE A 386 17.67 -3.33 -14.56
CA ILE A 386 16.58 -2.72 -13.83
C ILE A 386 16.48 -3.42 -12.48
N VAL A 387 17.02 -2.77 -11.45
CA VAL A 387 17.15 -3.30 -10.09
C VAL A 387 16.23 -2.54 -9.16
N GLU A 388 15.20 -3.26 -8.68
CA GLU A 388 14.42 -3.09 -7.45
C GLU A 388 13.50 -4.33 -7.33
#